data_AF-A0A662RWT0-F1
#
_entry.id   AF-A0A662RWT0-F1
#
_cell.length_a   1.000
_cell.length_b   1.000
_cell.length_c   1.000
_cell.angle_alpha   90.00
_cell.angle_beta   90.00
_cell.angle_gamma   90.00
#
_symmetry.space_group_name_H-M   'P 1'
#
loop_
_entity.id
_entity.type
_entity.pdbx_description
1 polymer ?
#
loop_
_entity_poly.entity_id
_entity_poly.type
_entity_poly.pdbx_seq_one_letter_code
_entity_poly.pdbx_strand_id
1 'polypeptide(L)'
;MRSAKGGAMEQEWERGNLHDLEQEVIFNGTCCFCGACGAFCPEYIFYEEEMPRTRQKCYEIFGACYDFCPRTFLPVLEIERKVFGGVREDKLLGFYRSVFMARAKDEEILAISQDGGVVSALLIFMLERGLADAAVVARKCGDWSVEPAVATKREEVLESAGSKYTQCPSLLGFGDALREGYEKIAFVGLPCHVQALRKVQLS
;
A
#
# COMPACT_ATOMS: atom_id res chain seq x y z
N MET A 1 -15.71 -19.93 42.32
CA MET A 1 -15.98 -20.35 40.92
C MET A 1 -16.99 -19.39 40.31
N ARG A 2 -16.51 -18.39 39.56
CA ARG A 2 -17.36 -17.59 38.66
C ARG A 2 -16.68 -17.56 37.30
N SER A 3 -17.49 -17.98 36.33
CA SER A 3 -17.24 -18.25 34.92
C SER A 3 -16.25 -17.30 34.24
N ALA A 4 -15.31 -17.88 33.51
CA ALA A 4 -14.66 -17.24 32.39
C ALA A 4 -15.74 -16.77 31.40
N LYS A 5 -15.72 -15.49 31.05
CA LYS A 5 -16.31 -14.97 29.83
C LYS A 5 -15.18 -14.30 29.08
N GLY A 6 -14.85 -14.87 27.93
CA GLY A 6 -13.92 -14.28 26.99
C GLY A 6 -14.41 -12.91 26.57
N GLY A 7 -13.59 -11.89 26.82
CA GLY A 7 -13.63 -10.66 26.06
C GLY A 7 -12.51 -10.75 25.03
N ALA A 8 -12.83 -10.61 23.75
CA ALA A 8 -11.81 -10.21 22.79
C ALA A 8 -11.25 -8.88 23.29
N MET A 9 -9.95 -8.82 23.59
CA MET A 9 -9.28 -7.53 23.77
C MET A 9 -9.45 -6.77 22.46
N GLU A 10 -10.30 -5.74 22.45
CA GLU A 10 -10.20 -4.66 21.47
C GLU A 10 -8.80 -4.07 21.65
N GLN A 11 -7.92 -4.39 20.68
CA GLN A 11 -6.57 -3.84 20.64
C GLN A 11 -6.69 -2.42 20.12
N GLU A 12 -6.73 -1.45 21.05
CA GLU A 12 -6.47 -0.06 20.72
C GLU A 12 -5.00 0.06 20.31
N TRP A 13 -4.76 0.11 19.01
CA TRP A 13 -3.46 0.55 18.52
C TRP A 13 -3.21 1.99 18.95
N GLU A 14 -1.95 2.39 19.00
CA GLU A 14 -1.60 3.79 19.19
C GLU A 14 -2.32 4.62 18.11
N ARG A 15 -3.30 5.41 18.56
CA ARG A 15 -4.06 6.32 17.72
C ARG A 15 -3.56 7.72 17.94
N GLY A 16 -3.56 8.49 16.87
CA GLY A 16 -3.13 9.88 16.91
C GLY A 16 -3.90 10.70 15.89
N ASN A 17 -3.61 12.00 15.88
CA ASN A 17 -4.23 12.95 14.96
C ASN A 17 -3.20 13.51 13.97
N LEU A 18 -3.64 14.46 13.16
CA LEU A 18 -2.79 15.11 12.16
C LEU A 18 -1.56 15.81 12.77
N HIS A 19 -1.71 16.41 13.96
CA HIS A 19 -0.59 17.07 14.64
C HIS A 19 0.46 16.05 15.08
N ASP A 20 0.04 14.90 15.62
CA ASP A 20 0.97 13.83 15.98
C ASP A 20 1.72 13.32 14.75
N LEU A 21 1.05 13.23 13.59
CA LEU A 21 1.68 12.82 12.33
C LEU A 21 2.75 13.83 11.89
N GLU A 22 2.43 15.12 11.99
CA GLU A 22 3.36 16.19 11.69
C GLU A 22 4.60 16.11 12.58
N GLN A 23 4.42 16.03 13.90
CA GLN A 23 5.51 16.03 14.86
C GLN A 23 6.38 14.77 14.76
N GLU A 24 5.77 13.59 14.72
CA GLU A 24 6.49 12.33 14.86
C GLU A 24 7.09 11.83 13.54
N VAL A 25 6.42 12.11 12.41
CA VAL A 25 6.80 11.55 11.12
C VAL A 25 7.33 12.59 10.16
N ILE A 26 6.56 13.66 9.92
CA ILE A 26 6.85 14.62 8.86
C ILE A 26 8.05 15.47 9.24
N PHE A 27 8.01 16.15 10.39
CA PHE A 27 9.07 17.06 10.84
C PHE A 27 10.33 16.31 11.29
N ASN A 28 10.20 15.06 11.71
CA ASN A 28 11.34 14.19 12.00
C ASN A 28 11.98 13.56 10.75
N GLY A 29 11.47 13.85 9.54
CA GLY A 29 12.04 13.36 8.29
C GLY A 29 11.96 11.83 8.13
N THR A 30 11.03 11.17 8.82
CA THR A 30 10.86 9.71 8.73
C THR A 30 9.80 9.29 7.71
N CYS A 31 9.13 10.26 7.09
CA CYS A 31 8.14 10.03 6.03
C CYS A 31 8.76 9.24 4.86
N CYS A 32 8.03 8.25 4.35
CA CYS A 32 8.46 7.41 3.23
C CYS A 32 7.63 7.67 1.95
N PHE A 33 6.88 8.78 1.90
CA PHE A 33 6.04 9.19 0.77
C PHE A 33 5.14 8.10 0.17
N CYS A 34 4.60 7.20 1.01
CA CYS A 34 3.78 6.07 0.54
C CYS A 34 2.38 6.46 0.03
N GLY A 35 1.88 7.66 0.37
CA GLY A 35 0.54 8.14 -0.03
C GLY A 35 -0.60 7.84 0.94
N ALA A 36 -0.40 7.04 1.99
CA ALA A 36 -1.50 6.56 2.85
C ALA A 36 -2.29 7.69 3.51
N CYS A 37 -1.61 8.70 4.05
CA CYS A 37 -2.28 9.81 4.73
C CYS A 37 -3.13 10.66 3.76
N GLY A 38 -2.64 10.93 2.55
CA GLY A 38 -3.43 11.63 1.52
C GLY A 38 -4.55 10.78 0.94
N ALA A 39 -4.40 9.45 0.89
CA ALA A 39 -5.40 8.55 0.33
C ALA A 39 -6.68 8.54 1.16
N PHE A 40 -6.54 8.58 2.49
CA PHE A 40 -7.63 8.49 3.46
C PHE A 40 -7.98 9.81 4.14
N CYS A 41 -7.22 10.87 3.92
CA CYS A 41 -7.57 12.24 4.33
C CYS A 41 -7.44 13.24 3.16
N PRO A 42 -8.12 12.99 2.02
CA PRO A 42 -7.91 13.75 0.78
C PRO A 42 -8.30 15.21 0.87
N GLU A 43 -9.18 15.61 1.81
CA GLU A 43 -9.53 17.01 2.06
C GLU A 43 -8.42 17.78 2.79
N TYR A 44 -7.70 17.09 3.68
CA TYR A 44 -6.74 17.72 4.59
C TYR A 44 -5.31 17.66 4.07
N ILE A 45 -4.94 16.60 3.35
CA ILE A 45 -3.55 16.33 2.96
C ILE A 45 -3.39 16.40 1.44
N PHE A 46 -2.36 17.11 1.01
CA PHE A 46 -1.83 17.10 -0.34
C PHE A 46 -0.33 16.82 -0.31
N TYR A 47 0.29 16.67 -1.47
CA TYR A 47 1.72 16.47 -1.58
C TYR A 47 2.36 17.58 -2.39
N GLU A 48 3.48 18.09 -1.89
CA GLU A 48 4.34 19.07 -2.52
C GLU A 48 5.77 18.62 -2.29
N GLU A 49 6.58 18.56 -3.36
CA GLU A 49 7.98 18.10 -3.28
C GLU A 49 8.14 16.75 -2.56
N GLU A 50 7.30 15.77 -2.90
CA GLU A 50 7.29 14.42 -2.30
C GLU A 50 6.98 14.37 -0.80
N MET A 51 6.51 15.47 -0.21
CA MET A 51 6.20 15.57 1.21
C MET A 51 4.73 15.90 1.44
N PRO A 52 4.08 15.28 2.43
CA PRO A 52 2.72 15.64 2.81
C PRO A 52 2.68 17.07 3.37
N ARG A 53 1.67 17.82 2.95
CA ARG A 53 1.32 19.16 3.42
C ARG A 53 -0.14 19.19 3.82
N THR A 54 -0.46 20.02 4.81
CA THR A 54 -1.82 20.20 5.30
C THR A 54 -2.47 21.41 4.64
N ARG A 55 -3.64 21.22 4.01
CA ARG A 55 -4.41 22.34 3.43
C ARG A 55 -5.04 23.21 4.50
N GLN A 56 -5.55 22.58 5.54
CA GLN A 56 -6.28 23.20 6.63
C GLN A 56 -6.10 22.39 7.91
N LYS A 57 -6.41 23.02 9.05
CA LYS A 57 -6.39 22.33 10.34
C LYS A 57 -7.47 21.25 10.37
N CYS A 58 -7.07 20.06 10.79
CA CYS A 58 -7.97 18.97 11.14
C CYS A 58 -8.06 18.92 12.67
N TYR A 59 -9.27 18.83 13.22
CA TYR A 59 -9.51 18.77 14.67
C TYR A 59 -10.00 17.38 15.11
N GLU A 60 -9.94 16.39 14.21
CA GLU A 60 -10.22 15.00 14.56
C GLU A 60 -9.20 14.51 15.58
N ILE A 61 -9.70 13.88 16.65
CA ILE A 61 -8.86 13.34 17.73
C ILE A 61 -8.11 12.09 17.27
N PHE A 62 -8.73 11.32 16.36
CA PHE A 62 -8.14 10.14 15.72
C PHE A 62 -8.21 10.32 14.21
N GLY A 63 -7.05 10.52 13.61
CA GLY A 63 -6.90 10.78 12.18
C GLY A 63 -6.39 9.54 11.47
N ALA A 64 -7.13 9.07 10.46
CA ALA A 64 -6.67 8.03 9.54
C ALA A 64 -5.27 8.33 8.96
N CYS A 65 -4.91 9.61 8.82
CA CYS A 65 -3.58 10.04 8.41
C CYS A 65 -2.44 9.56 9.32
N TYR A 66 -2.63 9.55 10.64
CA TYR A 66 -1.67 9.04 11.62
C TYR A 66 -1.79 7.52 11.76
N ASP A 67 -3.02 7.04 11.94
CA ASP A 67 -3.31 5.64 12.24
C ASP A 67 -2.88 4.73 11.09
N PHE A 68 -2.96 5.18 9.83
CA PHE A 68 -2.56 4.39 8.66
C PHE A 68 -1.10 4.61 8.24
N CYS A 69 -0.38 5.53 8.89
CA CYS A 69 1.02 5.77 8.57
C CYS A 69 1.88 4.56 8.97
N PRO A 70 2.70 3.99 8.07
CA PRO A 70 3.59 2.88 8.40
C PRO A 70 4.83 3.31 9.20
N ARG A 71 4.99 4.62 9.43
CA ARG A 71 6.13 5.23 10.13
C ARG A 71 5.83 5.66 11.56
N THR A 72 4.56 5.62 11.95
CA THR A 72 4.15 5.58 13.36
C THR A 72 4.27 4.13 13.87
N PHE A 73 3.71 3.78 15.02
CA PHE A 73 3.75 2.40 15.51
C PHE A 73 3.19 1.42 14.47
N LEU A 74 4.02 0.45 14.07
CA LEU A 74 3.67 -0.63 13.15
C LEU A 74 3.61 -1.95 13.93
N PRO A 75 2.41 -2.51 14.19
CA PRO A 75 2.24 -3.72 14.99
C PRO A 75 2.59 -4.98 14.16
N VAL A 76 3.86 -5.12 13.75
CA VAL A 76 4.34 -6.16 12.81
C VAL A 76 3.92 -7.57 13.25
N LEU A 77 4.05 -7.91 14.53
CA LEU A 77 3.69 -9.23 15.05
C LEU A 77 2.18 -9.51 14.99
N GLU A 78 1.35 -8.48 15.14
CA GLU A 78 -0.11 -8.65 15.04
C GLU A 78 -0.54 -8.74 13.59
N ILE A 79 0.06 -7.92 12.71
CA ILE A 79 -0.13 -8.02 11.26
C ILE A 79 0.20 -9.44 10.80
N GLU A 80 1.34 -9.99 11.23
CA GLU A 80 1.73 -11.37 10.90
C GLU A 80 0.74 -12.40 11.40
N ARG A 81 0.28 -12.30 12.66
CA ARG A 81 -0.70 -13.24 13.21
C ARG A 81 -2.03 -13.17 12.46
N LYS A 82 -2.52 -11.98 12.13
CA LYS A 82 -3.78 -11.80 11.41
C LYS A 82 -3.70 -12.24 9.95
N VAL A 83 -2.59 -11.94 9.26
CA VAL A 83 -2.44 -12.22 7.81
C VAL A 83 -1.95 -13.65 7.55
N PHE A 84 -1.03 -14.17 8.37
CA PHE A 84 -0.34 -15.45 8.14
C PHE A 84 -0.59 -16.50 9.23
N GLY A 85 -1.28 -16.16 10.32
CA GLY A 85 -1.65 -17.11 11.38
C GLY A 85 -0.54 -17.38 12.41
N GLY A 86 0.57 -16.62 12.39
CA GLY A 86 1.70 -16.84 13.30
C GLY A 86 2.68 -15.67 13.34
N VAL A 87 3.87 -15.90 13.88
CA VAL A 87 5.01 -14.95 13.82
C VAL A 87 6.10 -15.59 12.97
N ARG A 88 6.78 -14.80 12.13
CA ARG A 88 7.79 -15.32 11.20
C ARG A 88 8.94 -15.99 11.96
N GLU A 89 9.40 -17.14 11.47
CA GLU A 89 10.64 -17.75 11.93
C GLU A 89 11.85 -17.18 11.17
N ASP A 90 11.72 -17.07 9.83
CA ASP A 90 12.71 -16.43 8.98
C ASP A 90 12.61 -14.91 9.09
N LYS A 91 13.63 -14.29 9.68
CA LYS A 91 13.72 -12.84 9.88
C LYS A 91 14.17 -12.07 8.64
N LEU A 92 14.77 -12.75 7.66
CA LEU A 92 15.28 -12.14 6.44
C LEU A 92 14.22 -12.10 5.35
N LEU A 93 13.60 -13.25 5.05
CA LEU A 93 12.63 -13.39 3.96
C LEU A 93 11.17 -13.32 4.43
N GLY A 94 10.91 -13.57 5.71
CA GLY A 94 9.56 -13.60 6.26
C GLY A 94 8.78 -14.86 5.87
N PHE A 95 7.45 -14.74 5.78
CA PHE A 95 6.58 -15.87 5.45
C PHE A 95 6.60 -16.19 3.95
N TYR A 96 6.90 -17.44 3.61
CA TYR A 96 6.73 -17.99 2.28
C TYR A 96 6.38 -19.49 2.35
N ARG A 97 5.69 -20.01 1.33
CA ARG A 97 5.46 -21.47 1.18
C ARG A 97 6.52 -22.13 0.30
N SER A 98 7.01 -21.39 -0.69
CA SER A 98 7.97 -21.86 -1.69
C SER A 98 8.56 -20.66 -2.44
N VAL A 99 9.79 -20.79 -2.93
CA VAL A 99 10.49 -19.77 -3.71
C VAL A 99 10.83 -20.35 -5.08
N PHE A 100 10.51 -19.61 -6.14
CA PHE A 100 10.74 -20.03 -7.53
C PHE A 100 11.38 -18.92 -8.35
N MET A 101 12.11 -19.31 -9.39
CA MET A 101 12.50 -18.42 -10.47
C MET A 101 11.48 -18.57 -11.61
N ALA A 102 10.94 -17.46 -12.08
CA ALA A 102 9.89 -17.45 -13.10
C ALA A 102 10.14 -16.35 -14.13
N ARG A 103 9.62 -16.57 -15.34
CA ARG A 103 9.62 -15.63 -16.46
C ARG A 103 8.31 -15.75 -17.21
N ALA A 104 7.72 -14.62 -17.59
CA ALA A 104 6.53 -14.57 -18.43
C ALA A 104 6.81 -15.25 -19.78
N LYS A 105 5.80 -15.92 -20.34
CA LYS A 105 5.88 -16.52 -21.68
C LYS A 105 5.48 -15.54 -22.79
N ASP A 106 4.76 -14.50 -22.41
CA ASP A 106 4.23 -13.48 -23.30
C ASP A 106 5.35 -12.54 -23.75
N GLU A 107 5.61 -12.50 -25.06
CA GLU A 107 6.71 -11.72 -25.63
C GLU A 107 6.49 -10.21 -25.48
N GLU A 108 5.25 -9.74 -25.51
CA GLU A 108 4.91 -8.32 -25.34
C GLU A 108 5.25 -7.86 -23.91
N ILE A 109 4.88 -8.67 -22.92
CA ILE A 109 5.25 -8.42 -21.51
C ILE A 109 6.76 -8.38 -21.36
N LEU A 110 7.46 -9.36 -21.93
CA LEU A 110 8.92 -9.45 -21.81
C LEU A 110 9.66 -8.28 -22.45
N ALA A 111 9.16 -7.75 -23.56
CA ALA A 111 9.81 -6.66 -24.29
C ALA A 111 9.89 -5.36 -23.47
N ILE A 112 8.94 -5.15 -22.54
CA ILE A 112 8.82 -3.91 -21.76
C ILE A 112 9.12 -4.08 -20.27
N SER A 113 9.32 -5.32 -19.80
CA SER A 113 9.55 -5.63 -18.39
C SER A 113 10.98 -5.34 -17.95
N GLN A 114 11.16 -5.01 -16.67
CA GLN A 114 12.49 -4.84 -16.08
C GLN A 114 13.27 -6.16 -16.04
N ASP A 115 12.60 -7.22 -15.58
CA ASP A 115 13.19 -8.55 -15.35
C ASP A 115 12.36 -9.62 -16.06
N GLY A 116 11.86 -10.63 -15.34
CA GLY A 116 11.07 -11.72 -15.90
C GLY A 116 9.62 -11.39 -16.25
N GLY A 117 9.14 -10.15 -16.04
CA GLY A 117 7.76 -9.75 -16.34
C GLY A 117 6.67 -10.44 -15.50
N VAL A 118 7.04 -11.04 -14.37
CA VAL A 118 6.14 -11.87 -13.54
C VAL A 118 5.00 -11.04 -12.95
N VAL A 119 5.28 -9.83 -12.45
CA VAL A 119 4.27 -8.96 -11.85
C VAL A 119 3.19 -8.60 -12.87
N SER A 120 3.58 -8.08 -14.03
CA SER A 120 2.63 -7.73 -15.10
C SER A 120 1.83 -8.94 -15.57
N ALA A 121 2.48 -10.10 -15.76
CA ALA A 121 1.78 -11.33 -16.15
C ALA A 121 0.73 -11.78 -15.12
N LEU A 122 1.05 -11.70 -13.82
CA LEU A 122 0.11 -12.03 -12.76
C LEU A 122 -1.07 -11.05 -12.69
N LEU A 123 -0.81 -9.73 -12.81
CA LEU A 123 -1.88 -8.73 -12.81
C LEU A 123 -2.82 -8.91 -13.99
N ILE A 124 -2.29 -9.05 -15.20
CA ILE A 124 -3.09 -9.28 -16.42
C ILE A 124 -3.94 -10.53 -16.26
N PHE A 125 -3.33 -11.64 -15.81
CA PHE A 125 -4.06 -12.88 -15.54
C PHE A 125 -5.18 -12.68 -14.50
N MET A 126 -4.93 -11.94 -13.42
CA MET A 126 -5.94 -11.68 -12.38
C MET A 126 -7.11 -10.84 -12.91
N LEU A 127 -6.85 -9.80 -13.71
CA LEU A 127 -7.87 -8.95 -14.32
C LEU A 127 -8.70 -9.73 -15.35
N GLU A 128 -8.06 -10.43 -16.29
CA GLU A 128 -8.74 -11.20 -17.34
C GLU A 128 -9.59 -12.35 -16.79
N ARG A 129 -9.21 -12.91 -15.64
CA ARG A 129 -9.95 -13.98 -14.95
C ARG A 129 -10.98 -13.45 -13.95
N GLY A 130 -11.08 -12.14 -13.76
CA GLY A 130 -11.96 -11.53 -12.77
C GLY A 130 -11.61 -11.87 -11.31
N LEU A 131 -10.34 -12.23 -11.05
CA LEU A 131 -9.81 -12.40 -9.70
C LEU A 131 -9.53 -11.05 -9.03
N ALA A 132 -9.23 -10.03 -9.83
CA ALA A 132 -9.20 -8.64 -9.45
C ALA A 132 -10.06 -7.81 -10.41
N ASP A 133 -10.63 -6.73 -9.91
CA ASP A 133 -11.43 -5.77 -10.69
C ASP A 133 -10.56 -4.59 -11.14
N ALA A 134 -9.51 -4.31 -10.37
CA ALA A 134 -8.54 -3.26 -10.60
C ALA A 134 -7.18 -3.64 -10.04
N ALA A 135 -6.13 -3.04 -10.59
CA ALA A 135 -4.75 -3.16 -10.14
C ALA A 135 -4.16 -1.77 -9.92
N VAL A 136 -3.69 -1.49 -8.71
CA VAL A 136 -2.94 -0.26 -8.42
C VAL A 136 -1.49 -0.46 -8.81
N VAL A 137 -1.01 0.38 -9.71
CA VAL A 137 0.32 0.30 -10.34
C VAL A 137 1.01 1.67 -10.36
N ALA A 138 2.32 1.67 -10.58
CA ALA A 138 3.11 2.90 -10.74
C ALA A 138 3.33 3.17 -12.24
N ARG A 139 2.66 4.19 -12.77
CA ARG A 139 2.72 4.58 -14.18
C ARG A 139 3.69 5.74 -14.36
N LYS A 140 4.49 5.66 -15.42
CA LYS A 140 5.36 6.79 -15.81
C LYS A 140 4.49 7.88 -16.45
N CYS A 141 4.62 9.12 -16.00
CA CYS A 141 4.00 10.29 -16.62
C CYS A 141 5.09 11.29 -17.03
N GLY A 142 5.05 11.75 -18.28
CA GLY A 142 6.05 12.69 -18.82
C GLY A 142 7.51 12.22 -18.70
N ASP A 143 8.42 13.19 -18.61
CA ASP A 143 9.85 12.95 -18.47
C ASP A 143 10.18 12.74 -16.99
N TRP A 144 10.38 11.47 -16.61
CA TRP A 144 10.87 11.00 -15.30
C TRP A 144 9.92 11.11 -14.11
N SER A 145 8.69 11.59 -14.29
CA SER A 145 7.67 11.57 -13.23
C SER A 145 6.92 10.24 -13.18
N VAL A 146 6.42 9.90 -11.99
CA VAL A 146 5.67 8.68 -11.74
C VAL A 146 4.46 8.99 -10.88
N GLU A 147 3.34 8.43 -11.28
CA GLU A 147 2.08 8.58 -10.58
C GLU A 147 1.46 7.21 -10.29
N PRO A 148 0.71 7.09 -9.18
CA PRO A 148 -0.16 5.93 -9.00
C PRO A 148 -1.26 5.94 -10.06
N ALA A 149 -1.60 4.76 -10.56
CA ALA A 149 -2.70 4.58 -11.50
C ALA A 149 -3.52 3.35 -11.15
N VAL A 150 -4.82 3.41 -11.45
CA VAL A 150 -5.76 2.29 -11.32
C VAL A 150 -5.92 1.65 -12.71
N ALA A 151 -5.34 0.47 -12.90
CA ALA A 151 -5.40 -0.29 -14.13
C ALA A 151 -6.51 -1.35 -14.06
N THR A 152 -7.41 -1.36 -15.04
CA THR A 152 -8.50 -2.33 -15.19
C THR A 152 -8.33 -3.20 -16.43
N LYS A 153 -7.40 -2.83 -17.33
CA LYS A 153 -7.15 -3.53 -18.58
C LYS A 153 -5.68 -3.90 -18.74
N ARG A 154 -5.44 -4.86 -19.64
CA ARG A 154 -4.10 -5.35 -19.98
C ARG A 154 -3.18 -4.20 -20.39
N GLU A 155 -3.64 -3.33 -21.26
CA GLU A 155 -2.87 -2.23 -21.84
C GLU A 155 -2.36 -1.28 -20.75
N GLU A 156 -3.22 -0.95 -19.77
CA GLU A 156 -2.89 -0.06 -18.64
C GLU A 156 -1.84 -0.68 -17.70
N VAL A 157 -1.84 -2.02 -17.55
CA VAL A 157 -0.79 -2.74 -16.83
C VAL A 157 0.52 -2.73 -17.60
N LEU A 158 0.47 -2.89 -18.93
CA LEU A 158 1.66 -2.85 -19.79
C LEU A 158 2.30 -1.45 -19.80
N GLU A 159 1.51 -0.39 -19.89
CA GLU A 159 1.97 1.01 -19.76
C GLU A 159 2.70 1.27 -18.43
N SER A 160 2.36 0.49 -17.40
CA SER A 160 2.93 0.58 -16.07
C SER A 160 4.07 -0.42 -15.82
N ALA A 161 4.50 -1.18 -16.83
CA ALA A 161 5.60 -2.12 -16.71
C ALA A 161 6.96 -1.43 -16.47
N GLY A 162 7.93 -2.19 -15.96
CA GLY A 162 9.28 -1.73 -15.68
C GLY A 162 9.41 -1.00 -14.33
N SER A 163 10.63 -1.02 -13.77
CA SER A 163 10.95 -0.36 -12.51
C SER A 163 11.17 1.13 -12.72
N LYS A 164 10.55 1.95 -11.88
CA LYS A 164 10.82 3.40 -11.86
C LYS A 164 11.58 3.71 -10.58
N TYR A 165 12.83 4.15 -10.75
CA TYR A 165 13.72 4.50 -9.64
C TYR A 165 13.50 5.94 -9.16
N THR A 166 12.23 6.26 -8.88
CA THR A 166 11.77 7.49 -8.24
C THR A 166 10.61 7.14 -7.31
N GLN A 167 10.24 8.05 -6.40
CA GLN A 167 9.17 7.79 -5.46
C GLN A 167 7.79 7.81 -6.15
N CYS A 168 6.86 7.02 -5.62
CA CYS A 168 5.47 7.01 -6.07
C CYS A 168 4.56 6.80 -4.85
N PRO A 169 3.61 7.70 -4.57
CA PRO A 169 2.68 7.56 -3.46
C PRO A 169 1.58 6.55 -3.79
N SER A 170 1.95 5.27 -3.95
CA SER A 170 1.07 4.22 -4.50
C SER A 170 -0.27 4.06 -3.75
N LEU A 171 -0.34 4.39 -2.46
CA LEU A 171 -1.58 4.28 -1.70
C LEU A 171 -2.63 5.33 -2.11
N LEU A 172 -2.25 6.44 -2.76
CA LEU A 172 -3.22 7.35 -3.36
C LEU A 172 -4.08 6.63 -4.40
N GLY A 173 -3.45 5.84 -5.27
CA GLY A 173 -4.17 5.02 -6.25
C GLY A 173 -5.03 3.94 -5.62
N PHE A 174 -4.66 3.43 -4.43
CA PHE A 174 -5.53 2.55 -3.67
C PHE A 174 -6.76 3.30 -3.13
N GLY A 175 -6.58 4.51 -2.61
CA GLY A 175 -7.70 5.38 -2.22
C GLY A 175 -8.60 5.74 -3.40
N ASP A 176 -8.03 6.00 -4.58
CA ASP A 176 -8.80 6.24 -5.82
C ASP A 176 -9.59 5.00 -6.23
N ALA A 177 -8.96 3.81 -6.25
CA ALA A 177 -9.64 2.56 -6.58
C ALA A 177 -10.83 2.27 -5.65
N LEU A 178 -10.70 2.54 -4.34
CA LEU A 178 -11.82 2.43 -3.40
C LEU A 178 -12.94 3.43 -3.70
N ARG A 179 -12.61 4.69 -4.02
CA ARG A 179 -13.60 5.73 -4.35
C ARG A 179 -14.31 5.44 -5.67
N GLU A 180 -13.63 4.82 -6.63
CA GLU A 180 -14.19 4.36 -7.89
C GLU A 180 -15.08 3.11 -7.74
N GLY A 181 -15.07 2.47 -6.56
CA GLY A 181 -15.97 1.38 -6.21
C GLY A 181 -15.46 -0.02 -6.55
N TYR A 182 -14.15 -0.19 -6.78
CA TYR A 182 -13.56 -1.52 -6.95
C TYR A 182 -13.46 -2.26 -5.60
N GLU A 183 -13.70 -3.57 -5.60
CA GLU A 183 -13.72 -4.38 -4.38
C GLU A 183 -12.52 -5.34 -4.29
N LYS A 184 -12.18 -6.01 -5.40
CA LYS A 184 -11.05 -6.93 -5.49
C LYS A 184 -9.86 -6.21 -6.13
N ILE A 185 -9.14 -5.46 -5.31
CA ILE A 185 -8.02 -4.63 -5.78
C ILE A 185 -6.69 -5.39 -5.62
N ALA A 186 -5.99 -5.61 -6.74
CA ALA A 186 -4.59 -6.01 -6.71
C ALA A 186 -3.72 -4.78 -6.45
N PHE A 187 -2.68 -4.90 -5.62
CA PHE A 187 -1.82 -3.78 -5.26
C PHE A 187 -0.36 -4.11 -5.51
N VAL A 188 0.34 -3.27 -6.28
CA VAL A 188 1.79 -3.35 -6.48
C VAL A 188 2.45 -2.14 -5.83
N GLY A 189 3.41 -2.41 -4.95
CA GLY A 189 4.17 -1.36 -4.28
C GLY A 189 5.38 -1.90 -3.54
N LEU A 190 6.17 -0.97 -3.01
CA LEU A 190 7.36 -1.27 -2.21
C LEU A 190 6.98 -1.82 -0.82
N PRO A 191 7.92 -2.38 -0.05
CA PRO A 191 7.65 -2.91 1.28
C PRO A 191 6.94 -1.91 2.22
N CYS A 192 7.34 -0.62 2.21
CA CYS A 192 6.68 0.43 3.00
C CYS A 192 5.22 0.65 2.59
N HIS A 193 4.90 0.53 1.30
CA HIS A 193 3.53 0.62 0.79
C HIS A 193 2.68 -0.55 1.30
N VAL A 194 3.22 -1.76 1.23
CA VAL A 194 2.52 -2.97 1.72
C VAL A 194 2.33 -2.90 3.25
N GLN A 195 3.31 -2.37 3.99
CA GLN A 195 3.15 -2.11 5.44
C GLN A 195 1.98 -1.16 5.72
N ALA A 196 1.91 -0.03 5.01
CA ALA A 196 0.80 0.92 5.15
C ALA A 196 -0.54 0.26 4.81
N LEU A 197 -0.60 -0.46 3.69
CA LEU A 197 -1.81 -1.13 3.22
C LEU A 197 -2.30 -2.19 4.21
N ARG A 198 -1.39 -2.97 4.81
CA ARG A 198 -1.78 -3.95 5.85
C ARG A 198 -2.24 -3.27 7.13
N LYS A 199 -1.67 -2.11 7.47
CA LYS A 199 -2.16 -1.31 8.61
C LYS A 199 -3.60 -0.83 8.35
N VAL A 200 -3.85 -0.25 7.17
CA VAL A 200 -5.20 0.15 6.71
C VAL A 200 -6.18 -1.02 6.77
N GLN A 201 -5.82 -2.17 6.20
CA GLN A 201 -6.71 -3.33 6.10
C GLN A 201 -7.13 -3.91 7.46
N LEU A 202 -6.29 -3.74 8.47
CA LEU A 202 -6.47 -4.34 9.79
C LEU A 202 -6.94 -3.34 10.85
N SER A 203 -7.11 -2.07 10.46
CA SER A 203 -7.62 -0.97 11.29
C SER A 203 -9.14 -1.00 11.44
#